data_AF-A0A920KAH2-F1
#
_entry.id   AF-A0A920KAH2-F1
#
_cell.length_a   1.000
_cell.length_b   1.000
_cell.length_c   1.000
_cell.angle_alpha   90.00
_cell.angle_beta   90.00
_cell.angle_gamma   90.00
#
_symmetry.space_group_name_H-M   'P 1'
#
loop_
_entity.id
_entity.type
_entity.pdbx_description
1 polymer ?
#
loop_
_entity_poly.entity_id
_entity_poly.type
_entity_poly.pdbx_seq_one_letter_code
_entity_poly.pdbx_strand_id
1 'polypeptide(L)' 'MIAGFKKIREIMNTKAMRDIRGEEFSPGTEVKTDDEILSFIRNTAETAYHPIGTCRMGNGPSLW' A
#
# COMPACT_ATOMS: atom_id res chain seq x y z
N MET A 1 2.03 -5.18 2.27
CA MET A 1 1.26 -4.24 1.41
C MET A 1 -0.24 -4.52 1.38
N ILE A 2 -0.70 -5.74 1.04
CA ILE A 2 -2.14 -6.08 1.00
C ILE A 2 -2.88 -5.71 2.31
N ALA A 3 -2.30 -6.06 3.47
CA ALA A 3 -2.88 -5.69 4.77
C ALA A 3 -3.02 -4.17 4.97
N GLY A 4 -2.04 -3.38 4.50
CA GLY A 4 -2.08 -1.92 4.54
C GLY A 4 -3.16 -1.35 3.64
N PHE A 5 -3.30 -1.89 2.43
CA PHE A 5 -4.39 -1.54 1.51
C PHE A 5 -5.77 -1.79 2.14
N LYS A 6 -5.99 -2.98 2.72
CA LYS A 6 -7.24 -3.31 3.43
C LYS A 6 -7.49 -2.37 4.62
N LYS A 7 -6.43 -2.01 5.35
CA LYS A 7 -6.52 -1.06 6.48
C LYS A 7 -6.94 0.33 6.04
N ILE A 8 -6.45 0.83 4.91
CA ILE A 8 -6.90 2.12 4.35
C ILE A 8 -8.40 2.06 4.04
N ARG A 9 -8.88 1.01 3.36
CA ARG A 9 -10.32 0.84 3.12
C ARG A 9 -11.13 0.79 4.41
N GLU A 10 -10.66 0.08 5.44
CA GLU A 10 -11.31 0.06 6.75
C GLU A 10 -11.42 1.46 7.36
N ILE A 11 -10.33 2.23 7.37
CA ILE A 11 -10.29 3.61 7.89
C ILE A 11 -11.27 4.50 7.12
N MET A 12 -11.25 4.44 5.79
CA MET A 12 -12.16 5.19 4.93
C MET A 12 -13.62 4.77 5.12
N ASN A 13 -13.90 3.58 5.66
CA ASN A 13 -15.25 3.11 5.98
C ASN A 13 -15.72 3.39 7.42
N THR A 14 -14.94 4.12 8.20
CA THR A 14 -15.34 4.52 9.55
C THR A 14 -16.43 5.61 9.54
N LYS A 15 -17.16 5.75 10.66
CA LYS A 15 -18.20 6.78 10.82
C LYS A 15 -17.64 8.20 10.70
N ALA A 16 -16.44 8.44 11.20
CA ALA A 16 -15.80 9.77 11.19
C ALA A 16 -15.51 10.27 9.77
N MET A 17 -15.31 9.35 8.81
CA MET A 17 -15.03 9.70 7.41
C MET A 17 -16.31 9.89 6.58
N ARG A 18 -17.50 9.59 7.11
CA ARG A 18 -18.75 9.48 6.33
C ARG A 18 -19.08 10.73 5.52
N ASP A 19 -18.95 11.90 6.12
CA ASP A 19 -19.42 13.16 5.53
C ASP A 19 -18.41 13.74 4.52
N ILE A 20 -17.20 13.19 4.47
CA ILE A 20 -16.11 13.67 3.62
C ILE A 20 -15.59 12.63 2.63
N ARG A 21 -15.91 11.35 2.83
CA ARG A 21 -15.52 10.30 1.90
C ARG A 21 -16.46 10.32 0.69
N GLY A 22 -15.87 10.39 -0.50
CA GLY A 22 -16.57 10.09 -1.74
C GLY A 22 -16.58 8.59 -2.03
N GLU A 23 -16.87 8.26 -3.28
CA GLU A 23 -16.69 6.92 -3.81
C GLU A 23 -15.19 6.59 -3.98
N GLU A 24 -14.85 5.30 -3.88
CA GLU A 24 -13.48 4.84 -4.12
C GLU A 24 -13.17 4.96 -5.62
N PHE A 25 -12.34 5.95 -5.98
CA PHE A 25 -11.98 6.22 -7.37
C PHE A 25 -11.01 5.20 -7.98
N SER A 26 -9.99 4.80 -7.22
CA SER A 26 -8.99 3.81 -7.65
C SER A 26 -8.51 3.02 -6.43
N PRO A 27 -8.36 1.69 -6.52
CA PRO A 27 -8.63 0.83 -7.68
C PRO A 27 -10.11 0.65 -8.03
N GLY A 28 -11.04 1.13 -7.20
CA GLY A 28 -12.46 0.86 -7.34
C GLY A 28 -12.93 -0.30 -6.46
N THR A 29 -14.25 -0.41 -6.28
CA THR A 29 -14.86 -1.35 -5.33
C THR A 29 -14.89 -2.82 -5.80
N GLU A 30 -14.57 -3.05 -7.07
CA GLU A 30 -14.53 -4.35 -7.73
C GLU A 30 -13.31 -5.19 -7.36
N VAL A 31 -12.18 -4.56 -7.06
CA VAL A 31 -10.96 -5.24 -6.59
C VAL A 31 -11.17 -5.67 -5.13
N LYS A 32 -11.28 -6.97 -4.84
CA LYS A 32 -11.67 -7.48 -3.51
C LYS A 32 -10.75 -8.56 -2.95
N THR A 33 -10.28 -9.45 -3.80
CA THR A 33 -9.43 -10.57 -3.40
C THR A 33 -7.99 -10.13 -3.18
N ASP A 34 -7.24 -10.91 -2.40
CA ASP A 34 -5.83 -10.61 -2.13
C ASP A 34 -4.99 -10.62 -3.41
N ASP A 35 -5.34 -11.48 -4.38
CA ASP A 35 -4.68 -11.55 -5.69
C ASP A 35 -4.97 -10.33 -6.56
N GLU A 36 -6.23 -9.87 -6.62
CA GLU A 36 -6.58 -8.63 -7.33
C GLU A 36 -5.90 -7.41 -6.70
N ILE A 37 -5.91 -7.31 -5.38
CA ILE A 37 -5.26 -6.22 -4.64
C ILE A 37 -3.75 -6.26 -4.90
N LEU A 38 -3.13 -7.43 -4.84
CA LEU A 38 -1.70 -7.59 -5.09
C LEU A 38 -1.34 -7.24 -6.53
N SER A 39 -2.16 -7.65 -7.50
CA SER A 39 -2.00 -7.29 -8.91
C SER A 39 -2.07 -5.78 -9.11
N PHE A 40 -3.07 -5.11 -8.52
CA PHE A 40 -3.19 -3.66 -8.55
C PHE A 40 -1.95 -2.96 -7.95
N ILE A 41 -1.53 -3.39 -6.75
CA ILE A 41 -0.34 -2.83 -6.08
C ILE A 41 0.90 -2.99 -6.95
N ARG A 42 1.11 -4.16 -7.57
CA ARG A 42 2.26 -4.38 -8.46
C ARG A 42 2.27 -3.44 -9.66
N ASN A 43 1.10 -3.13 -10.22
CA ASN A 43 0.98 -2.29 -11.41
C ASN A 43 1.01 -0.78 -11.11
N THR A 44 0.79 -0.36 -9.86
CA THR A 44 0.57 1.05 -9.51
C THR A 44 1.41 1.56 -8.34
N ALA A 45 2.17 0.70 -7.67
CA ALA A 45 2.98 1.12 -6.54
C ALA A 45 3.99 2.19 -6.94
N GLU A 46 4.03 3.25 -6.13
CA GLU A 46 5.04 4.29 -6.21
C GLU A 46 5.93 4.26 -4.97
N THR A 47 7.04 4.98 -5.05
CA THR A 47 7.96 5.17 -3.94
C THR A 47 7.65 6.47 -3.21
N ALA A 48 7.87 6.50 -1.91
CA ALA A 48 7.89 7.74 -1.13
C ALA A 48 9.19 8.56 -1.34
N TYR A 49 9.99 8.21 -2.34
CA TYR A 49 11.26 8.84 -2.69
C TYR A 49 12.30 8.80 -1.56
N HIS A 50 12.34 7.69 -0.83
CA HIS A 50 13.34 7.44 0.22
C HIS A 50 14.37 6.37 -0.17
N PRO A 51 15.14 6.51 -1.27
CA PRO A 51 16.20 5.56 -1.59
C PRO A 51 17.35 5.71 -0.58
N ILE A 52 17.67 4.63 0.11
CA ILE A 52 18.78 4.54 1.07
C ILE A 52 19.50 3.19 0.93
N GLY A 53 20.70 3.07 1.49
CA GLY A 53 21.39 1.78 1.63
C GLY A 53 22.35 1.37 0.51
N THR A 54 22.61 2.22 -0.49
CA THR A 54 23.59 1.95 -1.57
C THR A 54 25.03 1.83 -1.05
N CYS A 55 25.39 2.56 0.01
CA CYS A 55 26.64 2.43 0.76
C CYS A 55 26.33 2.07 2.22
N ARG A 56 25.93 0.82 2.48
CA ARG A 56 25.56 0.41 3.84
C ARG A 56 26.74 0.52 4.81
N MET A 57 26.47 0.95 6.03
CA MET A 57 27.41 0.82 7.13
C MET A 57 27.46 -0.63 7.65
N GLY A 58 28.52 -0.99 8.35
CA GLY A 58 28.68 -2.30 9.01
C GLY A 58 29.84 -3.12 8.45
N ASN A 59 30.11 -4.25 9.11
CA ASN A 59 31.14 -5.19 8.68
C ASN A 59 30.73 -5.84 7.35
N GLY A 60 31.69 -6.52 6.69
CA GLY A 60 31.61 -7.14 5.36
C GLY A 60 30.38 -8.05 5.10
N PRO A 61 30.36 -8.83 4.00
CA PRO A 61 29.12 -9.41 3.46
C PRO A 61 28.24 -10.07 4.52
N SER A 62 26.99 -9.63 4.61
CA SER A 62 25.98 -10.29 5.42
C SER A 62 25.29 -11.34 4.56
N LEU A 63 25.31 -12.60 4.98
CA LEU A 63 24.81 -13.77 4.23
C LEU A 63 23.29 -13.99 4.37
N TRP A 64 22.49 -12.92 4.44
CA TRP A 64 21.02 -13.05 4.40
C TRP A 64 20.56 -13.25 2.96
#